data_AF-A0A661UQQ8-F1
#
_entry.id   AF-A0A661UQQ8-F1
#
_cell.length_a   1.000
_cell.length_b   1.000
_cell.length_c   1.000
_cell.angle_alpha   90.00
_cell.angle_beta   90.00
_cell.angle_gamma   90.00
#
_symmetry.space_group_name_H-M   'P 1'
#
loop_
_entity.id
_entity.type
_entity.pdbx_description
1 polymer ?
#
loop_
_entity_poly.entity_id
_entity_poly.type
_entity_poly.pdbx_seq_one_letter_code
_entity_poly.pdbx_strand_id
1 'polypeptide(L)'
;MKQVFTILFLLCFAFINASVINIPADQPTIQAGIDSAVDADTVLVQPGTYVENVNYNGKNITVASLFLTTQDTVYISQTIIDGNNVTSVVTFESGEDQALLSGFTITNGYGDGLPFLEVLMDPEEAIEFVKGGGIHCYYSGPTLSNLVINNNTARNVGGGIGIVSSNPIIENVQIINNSVLDVDAIGGGGIAISSGNPIINNCEIINNDVGSNQL
;
A
#
# COMPACT_ATOMS: atom_id res chain seq x y z
N MET A 1 22.16 48.73 38.16
CA MET A 1 22.41 48.22 36.80
C MET A 1 22.09 46.73 36.82
N LYS A 2 21.00 46.29 36.18
CA LYS A 2 20.59 44.87 36.15
C LYS A 2 21.35 44.18 35.02
N GLN A 3 22.15 43.16 35.34
CA GLN A 3 22.81 42.32 34.34
C GLN A 3 21.76 41.42 33.69
N VAL A 4 21.63 41.52 32.37
CA VAL A 4 20.80 40.60 31.56
C VAL A 4 21.70 39.45 31.13
N PHE A 5 21.40 38.24 31.59
CA PHE A 5 22.03 37.02 31.10
C PHE A 5 21.31 36.60 29.80
N THR A 6 22.00 36.70 28.67
CA THR A 6 21.53 36.15 27.40
C THR A 6 21.85 34.65 27.37
N ILE A 7 20.83 33.81 27.49
CA ILE A 7 20.95 32.37 27.27
C ILE A 7 20.98 32.14 25.75
N LEU A 8 22.11 31.66 25.24
CA LEU A 8 22.26 31.26 23.84
C LEU A 8 21.64 29.86 23.68
N PHE A 9 20.46 29.79 23.06
CA PHE A 9 19.84 28.52 22.66
C PHE A 9 20.57 28.01 21.41
N LEU A 10 21.37 26.96 21.56
CA LEU A 10 22.01 26.28 20.42
C LEU A 10 20.95 25.39 19.74
N LEU A 11 20.31 25.89 18.69
CA LEU A 11 19.47 25.10 17.80
C LEU A 11 20.38 24.16 17.00
N CYS A 12 20.49 22.91 17.47
CA CYS A 12 21.12 21.84 16.71
C CYS A 12 20.15 21.42 15.60
N PHE A 13 20.35 21.93 14.39
CA PHE A 13 19.69 21.39 13.20
C PHE A 13 20.39 20.06 12.87
N ALA A 14 19.80 18.95 13.30
CA ALA A 14 20.15 17.65 12.73
C ALA A 14 19.64 17.65 11.28
N PHE A 15 20.54 17.59 10.31
CA PHE A 15 20.16 17.27 8.94
C PHE A 15 19.64 15.83 8.95
N ILE A 16 18.33 15.66 8.81
CA ILE A 16 17.73 14.36 8.50
C ILE A 16 18.20 14.02 7.09
N ASN A 17 19.25 13.20 6.99
CA ASN A 17 19.59 12.58 5.72
C ASN A 17 18.77 11.31 5.62
N ALA A 18 17.93 11.22 4.59
CA ALA A 18 17.28 9.98 4.20
C ALA A 18 18.32 8.87 4.05
N SER A 19 18.16 7.79 4.79
CA SER A 19 19.01 6.61 4.72
C SER A 19 18.41 5.59 3.76
N VAL A 20 19.26 4.69 3.24
CA VAL A 20 18.83 3.55 2.43
C VAL A 20 19.01 2.30 3.28
N ILE A 21 17.94 1.52 3.43
CA ILE A 21 17.89 0.24 4.12
C ILE A 21 17.70 -0.83 3.06
N ASN A 22 18.72 -1.65 2.83
CA ASN A 22 18.72 -2.64 1.76
C ASN A 22 18.14 -3.97 2.24
N ILE A 23 17.14 -4.50 1.53
CA ILE A 23 16.54 -5.80 1.83
C ILE A 23 17.07 -6.85 0.84
N PRO A 24 17.70 -7.95 1.26
CA PRO A 24 17.80 -8.45 2.65
C PRO A 24 19.10 -8.11 3.39
N ALA A 25 19.97 -7.25 2.84
CA ALA A 25 21.33 -7.07 3.35
C ALA A 25 21.41 -6.42 4.74
N ASP A 26 20.59 -5.39 4.98
CA ASP A 26 20.53 -4.63 6.23
C ASP A 26 19.41 -5.15 7.16
N GLN A 27 18.30 -5.62 6.59
CA GLN A 27 17.19 -6.24 7.32
C GLN A 27 16.67 -7.46 6.55
N PRO A 28 16.25 -8.54 7.25
CA PRO A 28 15.91 -9.81 6.60
C PRO A 28 14.62 -9.78 5.78
N THR A 29 13.70 -8.86 6.07
CA THR A 29 12.36 -8.79 5.49
C THR A 29 11.97 -7.36 5.16
N ILE A 30 10.96 -7.17 4.29
CA ILE A 30 10.48 -5.83 3.94
C ILE A 30 9.90 -5.14 5.17
N GLN A 31 9.10 -5.85 5.97
CA GLN A 31 8.52 -5.27 7.18
C GLN A 31 9.61 -4.86 8.20
N ALA A 32 10.66 -5.66 8.39
CA ALA A 32 11.76 -5.29 9.28
C ALA A 32 12.50 -4.04 8.78
N GLY A 33 12.61 -3.88 7.44
CA GLY A 33 13.06 -2.66 6.79
C GLY A 33 12.21 -1.45 7.22
N ILE A 34 10.90 -1.54 6.99
CA ILE A 34 9.93 -0.50 7.36
C ILE A 34 10.01 -0.18 8.85
N ASP A 35 10.05 -1.18 9.72
CA ASP A 35 10.08 -1.02 11.17
C ASP A 35 11.32 -0.25 11.64
N SER A 36 12.47 -0.49 11.00
CA SER A 36 13.72 0.21 11.28
C SER A 36 13.82 1.62 10.68
N ALA A 37 13.02 1.90 9.65
CA ALA A 37 13.05 3.18 8.94
C ALA A 37 12.38 4.30 9.73
N VAL A 38 12.79 5.54 9.46
CA VAL A 38 12.10 6.77 9.84
C VAL A 38 11.68 7.54 8.60
N ASP A 39 10.80 8.53 8.75
CA ASP A 39 10.33 9.34 7.62
C ASP A 39 11.46 9.83 6.70
N ALA A 40 11.16 9.83 5.41
CA ALA A 40 12.06 10.09 4.28
C ALA A 40 13.11 9.02 3.97
N ASP A 41 13.28 7.97 4.79
CA ASP A 41 14.14 6.84 4.43
C ASP A 41 13.63 6.07 3.20
N THR A 42 14.53 5.29 2.61
CA THR A 42 14.21 4.35 1.52
C THR A 42 14.50 2.92 1.94
N VAL A 43 13.49 2.06 1.92
CA VAL A 43 13.62 0.60 1.98
C VAL A 43 13.79 0.10 0.54
N LEU A 44 15.02 -0.24 0.16
CA LEU A 44 15.38 -0.67 -1.20
C LEU A 44 15.46 -2.20 -1.26
N VAL A 45 14.56 -2.81 -2.04
CA VAL A 45 14.35 -4.25 -2.05
C VAL A 45 15.00 -4.91 -3.28
N GLN A 46 15.84 -5.91 -3.04
CA GLN A 46 16.49 -6.70 -4.08
C GLN A 46 15.49 -7.65 -4.78
N PRO A 47 15.83 -8.20 -5.96
CA PRO A 47 15.03 -9.24 -6.61
C PRO A 47 14.78 -10.45 -5.69
N GLY A 48 13.55 -10.92 -5.66
CA GLY A 48 13.12 -12.03 -4.81
C GLY A 48 11.61 -12.09 -4.63
N THR A 49 11.15 -13.19 -4.03
CA THR A 49 9.76 -13.34 -3.56
C THR A 49 9.73 -13.22 -2.05
N TYR A 50 9.02 -12.21 -1.56
CA TYR A 50 8.86 -11.89 -0.16
C TYR A 50 7.45 -12.26 0.25
N VAL A 51 7.31 -13.34 1.03
CA VAL A 51 6.02 -13.82 1.52
C VAL A 51 5.69 -13.09 2.82
N GLU A 52 5.02 -11.94 2.69
CA GLU A 52 4.79 -10.96 3.76
C GLU A 52 3.50 -10.18 3.50
N ASN A 53 2.90 -9.66 4.57
CA ASN A 53 1.85 -8.63 4.52
C ASN A 53 2.43 -7.39 5.20
N VAL A 54 2.69 -6.33 4.45
CA VAL A 54 3.47 -5.17 4.92
C VAL A 54 2.58 -3.98 5.27
N ASN A 55 2.88 -3.34 6.40
CA ASN A 55 2.22 -2.13 6.88
C ASN A 55 3.25 -1.02 7.02
N TYR A 56 2.96 0.15 6.45
CA TYR A 56 3.82 1.33 6.54
C TYR A 56 3.88 1.95 7.94
N ASN A 57 2.95 1.58 8.84
CA ASN A 57 2.90 2.03 10.23
C ASN A 57 2.89 3.56 10.38
N GLY A 58 2.19 4.27 9.48
CA GLY A 58 2.11 5.74 9.48
C GLY A 58 3.38 6.45 9.02
N LYS A 59 4.36 5.72 8.46
CA LYS A 59 5.64 6.30 8.03
C LYS A 59 5.58 6.80 6.59
N ASN A 60 6.14 7.99 6.38
CA ASN A 60 6.29 8.61 5.08
C ASN A 60 7.66 8.25 4.48
N ILE A 61 7.80 6.99 4.07
CA ILE A 61 9.02 6.41 3.53
C ILE A 61 8.81 5.95 2.08
N THR A 62 9.93 5.72 1.38
CA THR A 62 9.91 5.03 0.09
C THR A 62 10.19 3.55 0.32
N VAL A 63 9.28 2.66 -0.11
CA VAL A 63 9.58 1.24 -0.29
C VAL A 63 9.61 0.98 -1.78
N ALA A 64 10.76 0.56 -2.30
CA ALA A 64 10.93 0.40 -3.74
C ALA A 64 11.85 -0.77 -4.11
N SER A 65 11.64 -1.37 -5.27
CA SER A 65 12.61 -2.30 -5.85
C SER A 65 13.77 -1.56 -6.52
N LEU A 66 14.73 -2.32 -7.07
CA LEU A 66 15.80 -1.77 -7.92
C LEU A 66 15.32 -1.03 -9.17
N PHE A 67 14.03 -1.15 -9.56
CA PHE A 67 13.46 -0.30 -10.60
C PHE A 67 13.71 1.20 -10.32
N LEU A 68 13.63 1.62 -9.05
CA LEU A 68 13.80 3.01 -8.64
C LEU A 68 15.12 3.65 -9.13
N THR A 69 16.22 2.88 -9.12
CA THR A 69 17.56 3.39 -9.45
C THR A 69 18.03 2.99 -10.85
N THR A 70 17.50 1.91 -11.39
CA THR A 70 17.93 1.35 -12.69
C THR A 70 17.00 1.72 -13.84
N GLN A 71 15.73 2.00 -13.55
CA GLN A 71 14.65 2.16 -14.53
C GLN A 71 14.44 0.94 -15.44
N ASP A 72 14.99 -0.22 -15.08
CA ASP A 72 14.78 -1.47 -15.81
C ASP A 72 13.53 -2.17 -15.27
N THR A 73 12.51 -2.28 -16.13
CA THR A 73 11.22 -2.88 -15.81
C THR A 73 11.33 -4.35 -15.39
N VAL A 74 12.44 -5.03 -15.68
CA VAL A 74 12.67 -6.40 -15.22
C VAL A 74 12.53 -6.53 -13.70
N TYR A 75 12.95 -5.50 -12.96
CA TYR A 75 12.91 -5.48 -11.50
C TYR A 75 11.50 -5.39 -10.93
N ILE A 76 10.51 -4.93 -11.70
CA ILE A 76 9.10 -4.96 -11.31
C ILE A 76 8.61 -6.42 -11.23
N SER A 77 8.95 -7.21 -12.25
CA SER A 77 8.55 -8.62 -12.34
C SER A 77 9.37 -9.56 -11.46
N GLN A 78 10.57 -9.15 -11.06
CA GLN A 78 11.49 -9.98 -10.26
C GLN A 78 11.44 -9.67 -8.75
N THR A 79 10.78 -8.59 -8.34
CA THR A 79 10.60 -8.26 -6.92
C THR A 79 9.13 -8.36 -6.56
N ILE A 80 8.76 -9.45 -5.90
CA ILE A 80 7.38 -9.86 -5.66
C ILE A 80 7.09 -9.78 -4.16
N ILE A 81 6.01 -9.10 -3.79
CA ILE A 81 5.40 -9.21 -2.45
C ILE A 81 4.19 -10.14 -2.57
N ASP A 82 4.25 -11.27 -1.89
CA ASP A 82 3.23 -12.32 -1.91
C ASP A 82 2.50 -12.35 -0.55
N GLY A 83 1.22 -11.99 -0.54
CA GLY A 83 0.41 -11.91 0.68
C GLY A 83 -0.10 -13.24 1.21
N ASN A 84 0.23 -14.36 0.56
CA ASN A 84 -0.12 -15.73 0.95
C ASN A 84 -1.60 -16.00 1.25
N ASN A 85 -2.49 -15.22 0.63
CA ASN A 85 -3.94 -15.22 0.78
C ASN A 85 -4.41 -15.01 2.23
N VAL A 86 -3.64 -14.28 3.04
CA VAL A 86 -3.96 -14.06 4.46
C VAL A 86 -4.75 -12.78 4.67
N THR A 87 -4.19 -11.65 4.25
CA THR A 87 -4.81 -10.33 4.35
C THR A 87 -4.32 -9.45 3.18
N SER A 88 -4.55 -8.14 3.22
CA SER A 88 -3.96 -7.20 2.26
C SER A 88 -2.45 -7.40 2.13
N VAL A 89 -1.89 -7.37 0.92
CA VAL A 89 -0.44 -7.49 0.74
C VAL A 89 0.28 -6.26 1.28
N VAL A 90 -0.27 -5.07 0.98
CA VAL A 90 0.27 -3.78 1.44
C VAL A 90 -0.83 -2.93 2.06
N THR A 91 -0.56 -2.34 3.23
CA THR A 91 -1.51 -1.49 3.95
C THR A 91 -0.93 -0.12 4.27
N PHE A 92 -1.75 0.91 4.05
CA PHE A 92 -1.55 2.31 4.46
C PHE A 92 -2.78 2.75 5.27
N GLU A 93 -2.65 2.90 6.58
CA GLU A 93 -3.81 3.09 7.47
C GLU A 93 -3.59 4.10 8.60
N SER A 94 -2.55 4.95 8.51
CA SER A 94 -2.14 5.84 9.60
C SER A 94 -1.48 7.15 9.13
N GLY A 95 -1.95 7.74 8.02
CA GLY A 95 -1.55 9.07 7.55
C GLY A 95 -0.32 9.11 6.64
N GLU A 96 -0.13 8.08 5.82
CA GLU A 96 0.98 7.91 4.88
C GLU A 96 0.87 8.76 3.60
N ASP A 97 0.64 10.07 3.74
CA ASP A 97 0.35 11.01 2.64
C ASP A 97 1.55 11.33 1.72
N GLN A 98 2.76 10.94 2.11
CA GLN A 98 3.99 11.11 1.34
C GLN A 98 4.73 9.78 1.13
N ALA A 99 4.11 8.66 1.49
CA ALA A 99 4.69 7.35 1.26
C ALA A 99 4.71 7.00 -0.23
N LEU A 100 5.72 6.24 -0.63
CA LEU A 100 5.89 5.76 -2.01
C LEU A 100 6.09 4.25 -2.00
N LEU A 101 5.22 3.51 -2.70
CA LEU A 101 5.44 2.13 -3.10
C LEU A 101 5.75 2.08 -4.59
N SER A 102 6.91 1.55 -4.98
CA SER A 102 7.29 1.50 -6.40
C SER A 102 8.04 0.27 -6.86
N GLY A 103 7.69 -0.23 -8.04
CA GLY A 103 8.49 -1.22 -8.76
C GLY A 103 8.30 -2.65 -8.29
N PHE A 104 7.09 -3.05 -7.90
CA PHE A 104 6.82 -4.40 -7.39
C PHE A 104 5.74 -5.12 -8.19
N THR A 105 5.78 -6.44 -8.11
CA THR A 105 4.60 -7.28 -8.30
C THR A 105 3.94 -7.54 -6.94
N ILE A 106 2.64 -7.30 -6.83
CA ILE A 106 1.82 -7.46 -5.62
C ILE A 106 0.78 -8.54 -5.90
N THR A 107 0.88 -9.68 -5.21
CA THR A 107 0.07 -10.87 -5.53
C THR A 107 -0.43 -11.63 -4.32
N ASN A 108 -1.44 -12.46 -4.54
CA ASN A 108 -1.98 -13.41 -3.57
C ASN A 108 -2.40 -12.74 -2.26
N GLY A 109 -2.92 -11.51 -2.32
CA GLY A 109 -3.56 -10.86 -1.19
C GLY A 109 -5.00 -11.31 -1.00
N TYR A 110 -5.50 -11.16 0.23
CA TYR A 110 -6.89 -11.41 0.58
C TYR A 110 -7.48 -10.22 1.35
N GLY A 111 -8.40 -9.49 0.74
CA GLY A 111 -9.08 -8.36 1.37
C GLY A 111 -10.13 -8.85 2.33
N ASP A 112 -9.88 -8.73 3.63
CA ASP A 112 -10.89 -8.99 4.65
C ASP A 112 -12.07 -8.02 4.49
N GLY A 113 -13.26 -8.50 4.82
CA GLY A 113 -14.48 -7.71 4.75
C GLY A 113 -15.58 -8.32 5.60
N LEU A 114 -16.67 -7.58 5.77
CA LEU A 114 -17.83 -8.01 6.57
C LEU A 114 -18.89 -8.73 5.73
N PRO A 115 -19.68 -9.64 6.32
CA PRO A 115 -20.94 -10.08 5.73
C PRO A 115 -21.84 -8.88 5.41
N PHE A 116 -22.53 -8.91 4.28
CA PHE A 116 -23.38 -7.79 3.83
C PHE A 116 -24.45 -7.38 4.84
N LEU A 117 -25.01 -8.34 5.56
CA LEU A 117 -26.00 -8.06 6.60
C LEU A 117 -25.41 -7.20 7.73
N GLU A 118 -24.12 -7.38 8.07
CA GLU A 118 -23.43 -6.55 9.06
C GLU A 118 -23.22 -5.13 8.50
N VAL A 119 -22.90 -5.01 7.21
CA VAL A 119 -22.78 -3.71 6.52
C VAL A 119 -24.10 -2.93 6.55
N LEU A 120 -25.25 -3.61 6.42
CA LEU A 120 -26.56 -2.98 6.48
C LEU A 120 -26.96 -2.51 7.89
N MET A 121 -26.42 -3.16 8.93
CA MET A 121 -26.79 -2.86 10.31
C MET A 121 -26.05 -1.64 10.86
N ASP A 122 -24.80 -1.43 10.45
CA ASP A 122 -24.03 -0.22 10.77
C ASP A 122 -23.15 0.20 9.58
N PRO A 123 -23.71 0.96 8.62
CA PRO A 123 -22.98 1.33 7.42
C PRO A 123 -21.85 2.33 7.66
N GLU A 124 -21.83 3.05 8.79
CA GLU A 124 -20.74 3.97 9.14
C GLU A 124 -19.53 3.22 9.71
N GLU A 125 -19.73 2.23 10.59
CA GLU A 125 -18.62 1.39 11.07
C GLU A 125 -18.13 0.42 9.99
N ALA A 126 -19.02 -0.07 9.13
CA ALA A 126 -18.68 -1.10 8.16
C ALA A 126 -17.54 -0.70 7.20
N ILE A 127 -17.38 0.59 6.91
CA ILE A 127 -16.34 1.08 5.98
C ILE A 127 -14.93 0.86 6.52
N GLU A 128 -14.75 0.79 7.85
CA GLU A 128 -13.44 0.61 8.49
C GLU A 128 -12.92 -0.82 8.38
N PHE A 129 -13.83 -1.78 8.12
CA PHE A 129 -13.52 -3.21 8.10
C PHE A 129 -13.30 -3.77 6.70
N VAL A 130 -13.40 -2.95 5.65
CA VAL A 130 -13.31 -3.41 4.26
C VAL A 130 -11.96 -3.11 3.66
N LYS A 131 -11.21 -4.17 3.35
CA LYS A 131 -9.84 -4.09 2.86
C LYS A 131 -9.73 -4.57 1.42
N GLY A 132 -8.85 -3.92 0.67
CA GLY A 132 -8.47 -4.40 -0.66
C GLY A 132 -7.54 -5.61 -0.57
N GLY A 133 -7.59 -6.51 -1.55
CA GLY A 133 -6.76 -7.70 -1.56
C GLY A 133 -5.28 -7.39 -1.76
N GLY A 134 -4.93 -6.71 -2.84
CA GLY A 134 -3.55 -6.32 -3.11
C GLY A 134 -3.10 -5.20 -2.19
N ILE A 135 -3.74 -4.04 -2.30
CA ILE A 135 -3.38 -2.82 -1.56
C ILE A 135 -4.60 -2.25 -0.88
N HIS A 136 -4.46 -1.89 0.40
CA HIS A 136 -5.47 -1.17 1.15
C HIS A 136 -4.97 0.22 1.55
N CYS A 137 -5.73 1.25 1.19
CA CYS A 137 -5.53 2.64 1.63
C CYS A 137 -6.71 3.07 2.48
N TYR A 138 -6.45 3.41 3.74
CA TYR A 138 -7.41 3.90 4.72
C TYR A 138 -6.89 5.21 5.35
N TYR A 139 -7.66 6.29 5.23
CA TYR A 139 -7.25 7.63 5.70
C TYR A 139 -5.80 8.00 5.35
N SER A 140 -5.40 7.74 4.10
CA SER A 140 -4.03 7.97 3.63
C SER A 140 -3.98 8.48 2.18
N GLY A 141 -2.88 9.11 1.80
CA GLY A 141 -2.62 9.60 0.44
C GLY A 141 -1.32 9.07 -0.18
N PRO A 142 -1.03 7.76 -0.19
CA PRO A 142 0.23 7.24 -0.70
C PRO A 142 0.33 7.40 -2.22
N THR A 143 1.57 7.39 -2.72
CA THR A 143 1.84 7.22 -4.15
C THR A 143 2.14 5.76 -4.46
N LEU A 144 1.36 5.19 -5.38
CA LEU A 144 1.49 3.83 -5.89
C LEU A 144 1.97 3.92 -7.34
N SER A 145 3.21 3.52 -7.62
CA SER A 145 3.83 3.77 -8.92
C SER A 145 4.53 2.56 -9.51
N ASN A 146 4.39 2.32 -10.82
CA ASN A 146 5.12 1.26 -11.53
C ASN A 146 4.93 -0.12 -10.88
N LEU A 147 3.67 -0.51 -10.68
CA LEU A 147 3.29 -1.75 -10.01
C LEU A 147 2.58 -2.70 -10.96
N VAL A 148 2.74 -4.00 -10.70
CA VAL A 148 1.86 -5.05 -11.23
C VAL A 148 1.07 -5.62 -10.05
N ILE A 149 -0.23 -5.37 -10.01
CA ILE A 149 -1.13 -5.84 -8.94
C ILE A 149 -2.00 -6.93 -9.55
N ASN A 150 -1.72 -8.20 -9.20
CA ASN A 150 -2.39 -9.32 -9.84
C ASN A 150 -2.78 -10.47 -8.91
N ASN A 151 -3.79 -11.23 -9.33
CA ASN A 151 -4.26 -12.43 -8.63
C ASN A 151 -4.54 -12.19 -7.13
N ASN A 152 -4.97 -10.99 -6.78
CA ASN A 152 -5.41 -10.67 -5.43
C ASN A 152 -6.92 -10.85 -5.36
N THR A 153 -7.38 -11.28 -4.18
CA THR A 153 -8.78 -11.54 -3.93
C THR A 153 -9.28 -10.66 -2.79
N ALA A 154 -10.56 -10.37 -2.75
CA ALA A 154 -11.18 -9.75 -1.59
C ALA A 154 -12.55 -10.36 -1.34
N ARG A 155 -13.04 -10.25 -0.11
CA ARG A 155 -14.39 -10.71 0.21
C ARG A 155 -15.44 -9.89 -0.54
N ASN A 156 -15.39 -8.57 -0.41
CA ASN A 156 -16.46 -7.69 -0.89
C ASN A 156 -15.97 -6.34 -1.47
N VAL A 157 -14.70 -5.95 -1.30
CA VAL A 157 -14.18 -4.65 -1.78
C VAL A 157 -12.82 -4.82 -2.45
N GLY A 158 -12.72 -4.44 -3.73
CA GLY A 158 -11.44 -4.16 -4.38
C GLY A 158 -10.45 -5.31 -4.32
N GLY A 159 -10.62 -6.36 -5.13
CA GLY A 159 -9.65 -7.46 -5.18
C GLY A 159 -8.20 -6.96 -5.36
N GLY A 160 -7.98 -5.99 -6.25
CA GLY A 160 -6.69 -5.34 -6.45
C GLY A 160 -6.40 -4.25 -5.42
N ILE A 161 -7.14 -3.14 -5.46
CA ILE A 161 -6.94 -1.97 -4.60
C ILE A 161 -8.27 -1.59 -3.92
N GLY A 162 -8.25 -1.46 -2.59
CA GLY A 162 -9.35 -0.91 -1.81
C GLY A 162 -8.97 0.45 -1.23
N ILE A 163 -9.70 1.49 -1.61
CA ILE A 163 -9.47 2.88 -1.21
C ILE A 163 -10.63 3.33 -0.33
N VAL A 164 -10.33 3.74 0.90
CA VAL A 164 -11.34 4.16 1.88
C VAL A 164 -10.93 5.50 2.49
N SER A 165 -11.74 6.54 2.28
CA SER A 165 -11.48 7.92 2.76
C SER A 165 -10.05 8.41 2.45
N SER A 166 -9.54 8.04 1.27
CA SER A 166 -8.12 8.14 0.92
C SER A 166 -7.94 8.82 -0.43
N ASN A 167 -6.80 9.50 -0.62
CA ASN A 167 -6.50 10.25 -1.85
C ASN A 167 -5.17 9.79 -2.50
N PRO A 168 -5.00 8.49 -2.81
CA PRO A 168 -3.75 8.02 -3.38
C PRO A 168 -3.54 8.51 -4.81
N ILE A 169 -2.28 8.61 -5.21
CA ILE A 169 -1.88 8.77 -6.61
C ILE A 169 -1.48 7.40 -7.13
N ILE A 170 -2.16 6.94 -8.19
CA ILE A 170 -1.94 5.63 -8.82
C ILE A 170 -1.44 5.89 -10.24
N GLU A 171 -0.18 5.56 -10.50
CA GLU A 171 0.48 5.91 -11.75
C GLU A 171 1.26 4.74 -12.35
N ASN A 172 1.06 4.49 -13.65
CA ASN A 172 1.77 3.42 -14.38
C ASN A 172 1.57 2.04 -13.72
N VAL A 173 0.34 1.75 -13.32
CA VAL A 173 0.00 0.50 -12.63
C VAL A 173 -0.81 -0.42 -13.53
N GLN A 174 -0.42 -1.69 -13.55
CA GLN A 174 -1.21 -2.77 -14.14
C GLN A 174 -2.00 -3.49 -13.06
N ILE A 175 -3.33 -3.50 -13.16
CA ILE A 175 -4.25 -4.15 -12.22
C ILE A 175 -4.95 -5.29 -12.97
N ILE A 176 -4.52 -6.52 -12.74
CA ILE A 176 -4.84 -7.64 -13.63
C ILE A 176 -5.32 -8.88 -12.85
N ASN A 177 -6.39 -9.52 -13.30
CA ASN A 177 -6.86 -10.80 -12.73
C ASN A 177 -7.15 -10.75 -11.22
N ASN A 178 -7.59 -9.61 -10.69
CA ASN A 178 -8.01 -9.51 -9.31
C ASN A 178 -9.52 -9.76 -9.21
N SER A 179 -9.97 -10.37 -8.12
CA SER A 179 -11.38 -10.78 -7.99
C SER A 179 -11.99 -10.50 -6.63
N VAL A 180 -13.29 -10.19 -6.61
CA VAL A 180 -14.11 -10.26 -5.39
C VAL A 180 -14.80 -11.62 -5.35
N LEU A 181 -14.74 -12.32 -4.21
CA LEU A 181 -15.21 -13.71 -4.09
C LEU A 181 -16.69 -13.84 -3.67
N ASP A 182 -17.24 -12.87 -2.96
CA ASP A 182 -18.60 -12.93 -2.40
C ASP A 182 -19.63 -12.26 -3.33
N VAL A 183 -20.87 -12.74 -3.28
CA VAL A 183 -21.99 -12.27 -4.13
C VAL A 183 -22.54 -10.91 -3.68
N ASP A 184 -22.21 -10.49 -2.47
CA ASP A 184 -22.57 -9.17 -1.95
C ASP A 184 -21.44 -8.16 -2.11
N ALA A 185 -20.79 -8.18 -3.28
CA ALA A 185 -19.72 -7.27 -3.60
C ALA A 185 -20.19 -5.80 -3.53
N ILE A 186 -19.44 -4.98 -2.81
CA ILE A 186 -19.68 -3.55 -2.62
C ILE A 186 -18.82 -2.72 -3.60
N GLY A 187 -17.85 -3.34 -4.27
CA GLY A 187 -16.95 -2.68 -5.22
C GLY A 187 -16.46 -3.57 -6.36
N GLY A 188 -15.57 -3.03 -7.20
CA GLY A 188 -15.02 -3.73 -8.35
C GLY A 188 -13.90 -4.71 -8.00
N GLY A 189 -13.69 -5.73 -8.84
CA GLY A 189 -12.57 -6.69 -8.70
C GLY A 189 -11.19 -6.03 -8.77
N GLY A 190 -11.04 -4.97 -9.56
CA GLY A 190 -9.78 -4.26 -9.75
C GLY A 190 -9.55 -3.19 -8.69
N ILE A 191 -10.38 -2.14 -8.69
CA ILE A 191 -10.34 -1.04 -7.73
C ILE A 191 -11.74 -0.84 -7.15
N ALA A 192 -11.80 -0.62 -5.83
CA ALA A 192 -12.99 -0.13 -5.16
C ALA A 192 -12.65 1.15 -4.37
N ILE A 193 -13.52 2.15 -4.47
CA ILE A 193 -13.35 3.47 -3.83
C ILE A 193 -14.57 3.73 -2.95
N SER A 194 -14.34 3.81 -1.63
CA SER A 194 -15.32 4.20 -0.61
C SER A 194 -14.88 5.54 -0.02
N SER A 195 -15.34 6.64 -0.61
CA SER A 195 -14.87 8.01 -0.29
C SER A 195 -13.41 8.29 -0.67
N GLY A 196 -13.12 9.57 -0.90
CA GLY A 196 -11.80 10.05 -1.36
C GLY A 196 -11.75 10.43 -2.84
N ASN A 197 -10.63 11.02 -3.25
CA ASN A 197 -10.40 11.57 -4.58
C ASN A 197 -9.07 11.05 -5.16
N PRO A 198 -8.95 9.74 -5.45
CA PRO A 198 -7.73 9.20 -6.02
C PRO A 198 -7.47 9.77 -7.41
N ILE A 199 -6.19 9.91 -7.76
CA ILE A 199 -5.74 10.22 -9.11
C ILE A 199 -5.25 8.93 -9.75
N ILE A 200 -5.79 8.57 -10.91
CA ILE A 200 -5.45 7.32 -11.62
C ILE A 200 -4.97 7.68 -13.02
N ASN A 201 -3.67 7.51 -13.29
CA ASN A 201 -3.02 7.92 -14.53
C ASN A 201 -2.22 6.75 -15.14
N ASN A 202 -2.31 6.59 -16.46
CA ASN A 202 -1.52 5.60 -17.20
C ASN A 202 -1.65 4.17 -16.66
N CYS A 203 -2.84 3.80 -16.18
CA CYS A 203 -3.10 2.47 -15.63
C CYS A 203 -3.80 1.57 -16.64
N GLU A 204 -3.51 0.27 -16.55
CA GLU A 204 -4.22 -0.78 -17.28
C GLU A 204 -5.02 -1.62 -16.28
N ILE A 205 -6.34 -1.70 -16.47
CA ILE A 205 -7.25 -2.45 -15.58
C ILE A 205 -7.88 -3.57 -16.41
N ILE A 206 -7.38 -4.79 -16.28
CA ILE A 206 -7.64 -5.89 -17.23
C ILE A 206 -8.11 -7.14 -16.48
N ASN A 207 -9.16 -7.81 -16.99
CA ASN A 207 -9.62 -9.12 -16.50
C ASN A 207 -9.87 -9.18 -14.98
N ASN A 208 -10.31 -8.08 -14.37
CA ASN A 208 -10.71 -8.10 -12.98
C ASN A 208 -12.19 -8.45 -12.89
N ASP A 209 -12.55 -9.29 -11.93
CA ASP A 209 -13.89 -9.87 -11.84
C ASP A 209 -14.54 -9.56 -10.50
N VAL A 210 -15.85 -9.33 -10.53
CA VAL A 210 -16.67 -9.40 -9.32
C VAL A 210 -17.41 -10.71 -9.50
N GLY A 211 -17.09 -11.71 -8.68
CA GLY A 211 -17.50 -13.10 -8.88
C GLY A 211 -18.93 -13.24 -9.35
N SER A 212 -19.21 -14.26 -10.17
CA SER A 212 -20.55 -14.45 -10.74
C SER A 212 -21.61 -14.50 -9.63
N ASN A 213 -22.53 -13.54 -9.62
CA ASN A 213 -23.80 -13.61 -8.89
C ASN A 213 -24.52 -14.89 -9.32
N GLN A 214 -24.36 -15.99 -8.59
CA GLN A 214 -25.24 -17.14 -8.72
C GLN A 214 -26.52 -16.82 -7.94
N LEU A 215 -27.41 -16.05 -8.58
CA LEU A 215 -28.81 -15.98 -8.19
C LEU A 215 -29.50 -17.33 -8.43
#